data_AF-A0A2H9LDK2-F1
#
_entry.id   AF-A0A2H9LDK2-F1
#
_cell.length_a   1.000
_cell.length_b   1.000
_cell.length_c   1.000
_cell.angle_alpha   90.00
_cell.angle_beta   90.00
_cell.angle_gamma   90.00
#
_symmetry.space_group_name_H-M   'P 1'
#
loop_
_entity.id
_entity.type
_entity.pdbx_description
1 polymer ?
#
loop_
_entity_poly.entity_id
_entity_poly.type
_entity_poly.pdbx_seq_one_letter_code
_entity_poly.pdbx_strand_id
1 'polypeptide(L)'
;MCSDTYKDTIEGITKGALEFGENKIKQLVQQFKNGKLAFIQDQETIDLVKKQLESGEWDLCKGYIKDDFLKLLVKMGLTLRELDRLKETKKIQNLKQKINIKFGPRGIHISEIVQNKLLTSFIGSLAKTINTVPEMIEYIEKLLNNLDNYVIFIKNTDNVKNIHKIIETKIMANTPDFLIIFSCGSAIQVAMTLKSELFKMQIITENYTVEIQEEGTEGINKYLIFLFKQESNLFEDK
;
A
#
# COMPACT_ATOMS: atom_id res chain seq x y z
N MET A 1 -49.90 -8.85 6.75
CA MET A 1 -49.30 -8.36 5.50
C MET A 1 -48.17 -7.41 5.86
N CYS A 2 -46.92 -7.87 5.73
CA CYS A 2 -45.72 -7.03 5.66
C CYS A 2 -44.56 -7.95 5.27
N SER A 3 -44.36 -8.12 3.98
CA SER A 3 -43.19 -8.80 3.42
C SER A 3 -43.07 -8.41 1.96
N ASP A 4 -42.59 -7.20 1.64
CA ASP A 4 -42.16 -6.84 0.27
C ASP A 4 -41.28 -5.57 0.28
N THR A 5 -40.30 -5.48 1.17
CA THR A 5 -39.26 -4.42 1.14
C THR A 5 -37.84 -4.96 1.05
N TYR A 6 -37.67 -6.29 1.06
CA TYR A 6 -36.36 -6.94 1.03
C TYR A 6 -35.92 -7.44 -0.36
N LYS A 7 -36.81 -7.49 -1.37
CA LYS A 7 -36.46 -7.96 -2.72
C LYS A 7 -35.87 -6.86 -3.61
N ASP A 8 -36.42 -5.65 -3.58
CA ASP A 8 -36.02 -4.60 -4.53
C ASP A 8 -34.63 -4.00 -4.24
N THR A 9 -34.16 -4.07 -2.99
CA THR A 9 -32.82 -3.58 -2.62
C THR A 9 -31.71 -4.57 -3.02
N ILE A 10 -32.03 -5.86 -3.20
CA ILE A 10 -31.06 -6.91 -3.55
C ILE A 10 -30.88 -6.99 -5.08
N GLU A 11 -31.94 -6.74 -5.85
CA GLU A 11 -31.90 -6.73 -7.32
C GLU A 11 -31.19 -5.48 -7.90
N GLY A 12 -31.25 -4.34 -7.21
CA GLY A 12 -30.55 -3.11 -7.61
C GLY A 12 -29.02 -3.21 -7.51
N ILE A 13 -28.50 -3.92 -6.50
CA ILE A 13 -27.05 -4.10 -6.29
C ILE A 13 -26.47 -5.12 -7.29
N THR A 14 -27.24 -6.13 -7.67
CA THR A 14 -26.79 -7.17 -8.62
C THR A 14 -26.77 -6.68 -10.08
N LYS A 15 -27.75 -5.90 -10.52
CA LYS A 15 -27.72 -5.29 -11.87
C LYS A 15 -26.62 -4.25 -12.03
N GLY A 16 -26.38 -3.42 -11.00
CA GLY A 16 -25.30 -2.43 -11.01
C GLY A 16 -23.91 -3.07 -11.08
N ALA A 17 -23.69 -4.20 -10.43
CA ALA A 17 -22.41 -4.92 -10.49
C ALA A 17 -22.14 -5.58 -11.85
N LEU A 18 -23.18 -6.14 -12.50
CA LEU A 18 -23.05 -6.83 -13.79
C LEU A 18 -22.79 -5.87 -14.96
N GLU A 19 -23.47 -4.73 -15.03
CA GLU A 19 -23.25 -3.73 -16.10
C GLU A 19 -21.92 -2.96 -15.93
N PHE A 20 -21.45 -2.74 -14.69
CA PHE A 20 -20.12 -2.20 -14.44
C PHE A 20 -19.01 -3.21 -14.77
N GLY A 21 -19.27 -4.50 -14.51
CA GLY A 21 -18.37 -5.60 -14.84
C GLY A 21 -18.13 -5.69 -16.35
N GLU A 22 -19.18 -5.70 -17.17
CA GLU A 22 -19.05 -5.81 -18.63
C GLU A 22 -18.25 -4.66 -19.27
N ASN A 23 -18.47 -3.42 -18.83
CA ASN A 23 -17.76 -2.26 -19.36
C ASN A 23 -16.28 -2.23 -18.93
N LYS A 24 -15.96 -2.66 -17.71
CA LYS A 24 -14.56 -2.80 -17.25
C LYS A 24 -13.84 -3.97 -17.95
N ILE A 25 -14.54 -5.07 -18.22
CA ILE A 25 -14.01 -6.21 -18.99
C ILE A 25 -13.67 -5.77 -20.43
N LYS A 26 -14.53 -4.97 -21.07
CA LYS A 26 -14.24 -4.39 -22.40
C LYS A 26 -13.03 -3.46 -22.38
N GLN A 27 -12.89 -2.61 -21.36
CA GLN A 27 -11.71 -1.76 -21.18
C GLN A 27 -10.42 -2.56 -20.99
N LEU A 28 -10.48 -3.72 -20.33
CA LEU A 28 -9.32 -4.61 -20.17
C LEU A 28 -8.96 -5.32 -21.46
N VAL A 29 -9.94 -5.80 -22.24
CA VAL A 29 -9.70 -6.32 -23.59
C VAL A 29 -9.07 -5.23 -24.46
N GLN A 30 -9.48 -3.97 -24.29
CA GLN A 30 -8.81 -2.82 -24.91
C GLN A 30 -7.42 -2.55 -24.35
N GLN A 31 -7.16 -2.65 -23.04
CA GLN A 31 -5.82 -2.51 -22.47
C GLN A 31 -4.88 -3.67 -22.86
N PHE A 32 -5.45 -4.84 -23.16
CA PHE A 32 -4.77 -5.99 -23.75
C PHE A 32 -4.43 -5.72 -25.22
N LYS A 33 -5.42 -5.26 -26.00
CA LYS A 33 -5.24 -4.80 -27.39
C LYS A 33 -4.28 -3.61 -27.49
N ASN A 34 -4.21 -2.76 -26.47
CA ASN A 34 -3.32 -1.60 -26.37
C ASN A 34 -1.99 -1.92 -25.65
N GLY A 35 -1.68 -3.20 -25.38
CA GLY A 35 -0.36 -3.65 -24.88
C GLY A 35 -0.04 -3.39 -23.40
N LYS A 36 -0.94 -2.77 -22.62
CA LYS A 36 -0.67 -2.44 -21.20
C LYS A 36 -0.52 -3.69 -20.32
N LEU A 37 -1.30 -4.75 -20.57
CA LEU A 37 -1.25 -6.04 -19.84
C LEU A 37 -0.66 -7.20 -20.65
N ALA A 38 -0.31 -7.00 -21.93
CA ALA A 38 0.17 -8.06 -22.83
C ALA A 38 1.45 -8.78 -22.34
N PHE A 39 2.17 -8.20 -21.38
CA PHE A 39 3.35 -8.81 -20.78
C PHE A 39 3.01 -9.97 -19.81
N ILE A 40 1.78 -10.01 -19.29
CA ILE A 40 1.25 -11.10 -18.47
C ILE A 40 0.55 -12.07 -19.44
N GLN A 41 1.32 -12.86 -20.17
CA GLN A 41 0.81 -13.77 -21.21
C GLN A 41 0.00 -14.97 -20.66
N ASP A 42 -0.23 -15.05 -19.35
CA ASP A 42 -0.87 -16.18 -18.66
C ASP A 42 -2.35 -15.86 -18.35
N GLN A 43 -3.27 -16.66 -18.88
CA GLN A 43 -4.71 -16.42 -18.79
C GLN A 43 -5.24 -16.49 -17.35
N GLU A 44 -4.74 -17.42 -16.53
CA GLU A 44 -5.17 -17.56 -15.14
C GLU A 44 -4.79 -16.33 -14.30
N THR A 45 -3.56 -15.82 -14.45
CA THR A 45 -3.11 -14.60 -13.79
C THR A 45 -3.91 -13.38 -14.28
N ILE A 46 -4.23 -13.33 -15.58
CA ILE A 46 -5.11 -12.27 -16.11
C ILE A 46 -6.48 -12.30 -15.42
N ASP A 47 -7.06 -13.48 -15.25
CA ASP A 47 -8.37 -13.61 -14.62
C ASP A 47 -8.33 -13.29 -13.11
N LEU A 48 -7.22 -13.57 -12.44
CA LEU A 48 -6.97 -13.09 -11.07
C LEU A 48 -6.89 -11.57 -11.01
N VAL A 49 -6.15 -10.92 -11.92
CA VAL A 49 -6.08 -9.45 -12.01
C VAL A 49 -7.48 -8.87 -12.20
N LYS A 50 -8.31 -9.48 -13.05
CA LYS A 50 -9.71 -9.06 -13.27
C LYS A 50 -10.52 -9.12 -11.97
N LYS A 51 -10.46 -10.24 -11.24
CA LYS A 51 -11.16 -10.37 -9.95
C LYS A 51 -10.75 -9.30 -8.95
N GLN A 52 -9.47 -8.92 -8.92
CA GLN A 52 -9.01 -7.86 -8.01
C GLN A 52 -9.60 -6.47 -8.34
N LEU A 53 -10.07 -6.22 -9.57
CA LEU A 53 -10.73 -4.96 -9.96
C LEU A 53 -12.14 -4.77 -9.40
N GLU A 54 -12.68 -5.83 -8.82
CA GLU A 54 -13.98 -5.85 -8.15
C GLU A 54 -13.80 -5.87 -6.62
N SER A 55 -12.55 -5.88 -6.13
CA SER A 55 -12.27 -5.86 -4.69
C SER A 55 -12.54 -4.48 -4.08
N GLY A 56 -13.09 -4.45 -2.87
CA GLY A 56 -13.28 -3.20 -2.12
C GLY A 56 -11.97 -2.45 -1.85
N GLU A 57 -10.85 -3.17 -1.74
CA GLU A 57 -9.53 -2.57 -1.58
C GLU A 57 -9.04 -1.86 -2.84
N TRP A 58 -9.30 -2.42 -4.02
CA TRP A 58 -9.06 -1.71 -5.27
C TRP A 58 -9.92 -0.45 -5.37
N ASP A 59 -11.19 -0.54 -4.95
CA ASP A 59 -12.10 0.60 -4.96
C ASP A 59 -11.68 1.72 -4.00
N LEU A 60 -11.10 1.36 -2.85
CA LEU A 60 -10.45 2.29 -1.94
C LEU A 60 -9.22 2.95 -2.60
N CYS A 61 -8.27 2.14 -3.09
CA CYS A 61 -7.01 2.65 -3.65
C CYS A 61 -7.22 3.53 -4.88
N LYS A 62 -8.11 3.13 -5.81
CA LYS A 62 -8.34 3.87 -7.06
C LYS A 62 -8.90 5.27 -6.83
N GLY A 63 -9.58 5.49 -5.70
CA GLY A 63 -10.12 6.81 -5.33
C GLY A 63 -9.02 7.84 -5.03
N TYR A 64 -7.83 7.37 -4.66
CA TYR A 64 -6.73 8.22 -4.23
C TYR A 64 -5.48 8.19 -5.13
N ILE A 65 -5.52 7.44 -6.24
CA ILE A 65 -4.40 7.33 -7.18
C ILE A 65 -4.89 7.81 -8.53
N LYS A 66 -4.31 8.89 -9.05
CA LYS A 66 -4.66 9.46 -10.36
C LYS A 66 -3.84 8.81 -11.46
N ASP A 67 -2.55 8.60 -11.22
CA ASP A 67 -1.62 8.03 -12.21
C ASP A 67 -1.99 6.59 -12.60
N ASP A 68 -2.15 6.36 -13.91
CA ASP A 68 -2.57 5.06 -14.45
C ASP A 68 -1.50 3.97 -14.34
N PHE A 69 -0.22 4.36 -14.28
CA PHE A 69 0.88 3.42 -14.10
C PHE A 69 0.94 2.95 -12.64
N LEU A 70 0.79 3.84 -11.67
CA LEU A 70 0.66 3.49 -10.25
C LEU A 70 -0.55 2.59 -10.02
N LYS A 71 -1.72 2.93 -10.60
CA LYS A 71 -2.90 2.06 -10.57
C LYS A 71 -2.60 0.64 -11.07
N LEU A 72 -1.82 0.50 -12.13
CA LEU A 72 -1.46 -0.80 -12.67
C LEU A 72 -0.60 -1.59 -11.68
N LEU A 73 0.42 -0.96 -11.09
CA LEU A 73 1.27 -1.61 -10.09
C LEU A 73 0.50 -1.99 -8.82
N VAL A 74 -0.46 -1.19 -8.38
CA VAL A 74 -1.35 -1.55 -7.27
C VAL A 74 -2.14 -2.82 -7.59
N LYS A 75 -2.72 -2.92 -8.80
CA LYS A 75 -3.41 -4.14 -9.24
C LYS A 75 -2.48 -5.36 -9.25
N MET A 76 -1.23 -5.17 -9.65
CA MET A 76 -0.22 -6.23 -9.62
C MET A 76 0.08 -6.68 -8.19
N GLY A 77 0.22 -5.74 -7.25
CA GLY A 77 0.40 -6.04 -5.84
C GLY A 77 -0.77 -6.80 -5.22
N LEU A 78 -2.01 -6.41 -5.53
CA LEU A 78 -3.22 -7.16 -5.12
C LEU A 78 -3.22 -8.58 -5.68
N THR A 79 -2.81 -8.74 -6.94
CA THR A 79 -2.71 -10.05 -7.59
C THR A 79 -1.63 -10.92 -6.95
N LEU A 80 -0.46 -10.34 -6.66
CA LEU A 80 0.62 -11.04 -5.94
C LEU A 80 0.15 -11.53 -4.58
N ARG A 81 -0.63 -10.73 -3.85
CA ARG A 81 -1.19 -11.13 -2.55
C ARG A 81 -2.15 -12.31 -2.67
N GLU A 82 -3.01 -12.29 -3.68
CA GLU A 82 -3.94 -13.40 -3.89
C GLU A 82 -3.20 -14.69 -4.28
N LEU A 83 -2.17 -14.59 -5.13
CA LEU A 83 -1.31 -15.73 -5.44
C LEU A 83 -0.57 -16.26 -4.20
N ASP A 84 -0.15 -15.39 -3.29
CA ASP A 84 0.47 -15.76 -2.02
C ASP A 84 -0.51 -16.50 -1.10
N ARG A 85 -1.76 -16.02 -1.00
CA ARG A 85 -2.86 -16.69 -0.29
C ARG A 85 -3.13 -18.09 -0.86
N LEU A 86 -3.03 -18.24 -2.17
CA LEU A 86 -3.18 -19.53 -2.89
C LEU A 86 -1.91 -20.40 -2.84
N LYS A 87 -0.81 -19.92 -2.25
CA LYS A 87 0.51 -20.59 -2.18
C LYS A 87 1.11 -20.91 -3.55
N GLU A 88 0.83 -20.08 -4.54
CA GLU A 88 1.24 -20.24 -5.94
C GLU A 88 2.63 -19.64 -6.19
N THR A 89 3.65 -20.11 -5.46
CA THR A 89 5.00 -19.51 -5.42
C THR A 89 5.62 -19.32 -6.81
N LYS A 90 5.41 -20.26 -7.74
CA LYS A 90 5.93 -20.15 -9.12
C LYS A 90 5.31 -18.98 -9.88
N LYS A 91 3.99 -18.76 -9.75
CA LYS A 91 3.28 -17.66 -10.39
C LYS A 91 3.67 -16.32 -9.77
N ILE A 92 3.90 -16.27 -8.45
CA ILE A 92 4.42 -15.08 -7.76
C ILE A 92 5.76 -14.66 -8.35
N GLN A 93 6.72 -15.59 -8.46
CA GLN A 93 8.04 -15.28 -9.01
C GLN A 93 7.98 -14.85 -10.47
N ASN A 94 7.15 -15.51 -11.28
CA ASN A 94 6.93 -15.13 -12.68
C ASN A 94 6.37 -13.71 -12.81
N LEU A 95 5.33 -13.38 -12.02
CA LEU A 95 4.73 -12.06 -12.03
C LEU A 95 5.69 -10.99 -11.54
N LYS A 96 6.46 -11.24 -10.46
CA LYS A 96 7.53 -10.34 -10.01
C LYS A 96 8.58 -10.13 -11.09
N GLN A 97 9.06 -11.19 -11.75
CA GLN A 97 10.03 -11.04 -12.83
C GLN A 97 9.48 -10.17 -13.97
N LYS A 98 8.22 -10.38 -14.36
CA LYS A 98 7.51 -9.61 -15.39
C LYS A 98 7.36 -8.13 -15.02
N ILE A 99 6.99 -7.84 -13.77
CA ILE A 99 6.93 -6.47 -13.23
C ILE A 99 8.32 -5.83 -13.30
N ASN A 100 9.36 -6.54 -12.87
CA ASN A 100 10.72 -6.03 -12.85
C ASN A 100 11.25 -5.72 -14.27
N ILE A 101 11.00 -6.62 -15.24
CA ILE A 101 11.40 -6.40 -16.63
C ILE A 101 10.73 -5.15 -17.21
N LYS A 102 9.46 -4.91 -16.88
CA LYS A 102 8.69 -3.82 -17.48
C LYS A 102 8.84 -2.47 -16.75
N PHE A 103 8.97 -2.51 -15.43
CA PHE A 103 8.86 -1.33 -14.55
C PHE A 103 10.05 -1.15 -13.62
N GLY A 104 11.04 -2.04 -13.71
CA GLY A 104 12.23 -2.02 -12.87
C GLY A 104 11.97 -2.33 -11.40
N PRO A 105 13.00 -2.14 -10.55
CA PRO A 105 12.94 -2.40 -9.12
C PRO A 105 11.83 -1.60 -8.41
N ARG A 106 11.61 -0.35 -8.82
CA ARG A 106 10.56 0.51 -8.26
C ARG A 106 9.17 -0.09 -8.43
N GLY A 107 8.88 -0.69 -9.60
CA GLY A 107 7.61 -1.37 -9.83
C GLY A 107 7.39 -2.55 -8.87
N ILE A 108 8.48 -3.26 -8.52
CA ILE A 108 8.45 -4.34 -7.54
C ILE A 108 8.12 -3.79 -6.16
N HIS A 109 8.84 -2.78 -5.69
CA HIS A 109 8.63 -2.24 -4.34
C HIS A 109 7.19 -1.71 -4.16
N ILE A 110 6.64 -1.01 -5.15
CA ILE A 110 5.24 -0.54 -5.12
C ILE A 110 4.28 -1.73 -5.04
N SER A 111 4.50 -2.76 -5.85
CA SER A 111 3.65 -3.96 -5.84
C SER A 111 3.78 -4.71 -4.51
N GLU A 112 4.96 -4.72 -3.90
CA GLU A 112 5.23 -5.38 -2.62
C GLU A 112 4.58 -4.67 -1.43
N ILE A 113 4.55 -3.33 -1.39
CA ILE A 113 3.85 -2.64 -0.29
C ILE A 113 2.34 -2.90 -0.34
N VAL A 114 1.77 -3.07 -1.53
CA VAL A 114 0.36 -3.44 -1.70
C VAL A 114 0.14 -4.91 -1.36
N GLN A 115 1.03 -5.79 -1.82
CA GLN A 115 1.01 -7.21 -1.45
C GLN A 115 1.00 -7.38 0.08
N ASN A 116 1.76 -6.54 0.78
CA ASN A 116 1.88 -6.56 2.23
C ASN A 116 0.82 -5.75 2.99
N LYS A 117 -0.20 -5.19 2.33
CA LYS A 117 -1.22 -4.30 2.94
C LYS A 117 -0.70 -2.98 3.51
N LEU A 118 0.57 -2.64 3.30
CA LEU A 118 1.17 -1.41 3.82
C LEU A 118 0.50 -0.17 3.23
N LEU A 119 0.14 -0.19 1.94
CA LEU A 119 -0.57 0.94 1.32
C LEU A 119 -1.92 1.20 1.99
N THR A 120 -2.73 0.16 2.22
CA THR A 120 -4.04 0.31 2.88
C THR A 120 -3.92 0.76 4.33
N SER A 121 -2.95 0.22 5.07
CA SER A 121 -2.67 0.64 6.45
C SER A 121 -2.24 2.11 6.49
N PHE A 122 -1.42 2.55 5.53
CA PHE A 122 -1.03 3.95 5.39
C PHE A 122 -2.21 4.87 5.05
N ILE A 123 -3.08 4.49 4.11
CA ILE A 123 -4.32 5.23 3.81
C ILE A 123 -5.18 5.36 5.07
N GLY A 124 -5.33 4.28 5.84
CA GLY A 124 -6.08 4.27 7.08
C GLY A 124 -5.47 5.19 8.15
N SER A 125 -4.14 5.26 8.24
CA SER A 125 -3.44 6.21 9.12
C SER A 125 -3.64 7.66 8.68
N LEU A 126 -3.45 7.97 7.40
CA LEU A 126 -3.65 9.32 6.87
C LEU A 126 -5.08 9.81 7.07
N ALA A 127 -6.09 8.94 6.93
CA ALA A 127 -7.49 9.29 7.11
C ALA A 127 -7.84 9.77 8.54
N LYS A 128 -6.95 9.54 9.53
CA LYS A 128 -7.10 10.05 10.89
C LYS A 128 -6.63 11.49 11.05
N THR A 129 -5.77 11.97 10.15
CA THR A 129 -5.10 13.27 10.26
C THR A 129 -5.46 14.22 9.12
N ILE A 130 -5.67 13.70 7.91
CA ILE A 130 -5.98 14.46 6.71
C ILE A 130 -7.49 14.48 6.47
N ASN A 131 -8.03 15.70 6.33
CA ASN A 131 -9.48 15.92 6.16
C ASN A 131 -9.90 16.16 4.70
N THR A 132 -8.95 16.19 3.75
CA THR A 132 -9.25 16.51 2.36
C THR A 132 -8.76 15.44 1.39
N VAL A 133 -9.59 15.14 0.38
CA VAL A 133 -9.25 14.18 -0.68
C VAL A 133 -8.03 14.61 -1.51
N PRO A 134 -7.86 15.89 -1.91
CA PRO A 134 -6.68 16.31 -2.67
C PRO A 134 -5.37 16.06 -1.95
N GLU A 135 -5.32 16.33 -0.64
CA GLU A 135 -4.14 16.13 0.20
C GLU A 135 -3.86 14.64 0.41
N MET A 136 -4.89 13.80 0.62
CA MET A 136 -4.74 12.34 0.62
C MET A 136 -4.07 11.83 -0.66
N ILE A 137 -4.54 12.30 -1.83
CA ILE A 137 -3.98 11.94 -3.13
C ILE A 137 -2.50 12.34 -3.20
N GLU A 138 -2.17 13.54 -2.77
CA GLU A 138 -0.79 14.03 -2.76
C GLU A 138 0.12 13.13 -1.92
N TYR A 139 -0.25 12.82 -0.68
CA TYR A 139 0.56 11.96 0.20
C TYR A 139 0.70 10.54 -0.35
N ILE A 140 -0.37 9.97 -0.88
CA ILE A 140 -0.36 8.61 -1.44
C ILE A 140 0.51 8.56 -2.69
N GLU A 141 0.34 9.49 -3.63
CA GLU A 141 1.19 9.52 -4.82
C GLU A 141 2.64 9.87 -4.48
N LYS A 142 2.89 10.72 -3.48
CA LYS A 142 4.25 11.03 -2.99
C LYS A 142 4.94 9.79 -2.43
N LEU A 143 4.24 8.98 -1.62
CA LEU A 143 4.71 7.69 -1.15
C LEU A 143 5.02 6.75 -2.33
N LEU A 144 4.05 6.55 -3.23
CA LEU A 144 4.20 5.60 -4.33
C LEU A 144 5.29 6.03 -5.32
N ASN A 145 5.51 7.33 -5.49
CA ASN A 145 6.53 7.84 -6.38
C ASN A 145 7.94 7.79 -5.81
N ASN A 146 8.09 7.82 -4.49
CA ASN A 146 9.36 7.97 -3.81
C ASN A 146 9.53 6.95 -2.67
N LEU A 147 9.02 5.73 -2.87
CA LEU A 147 8.86 4.72 -1.83
C LEU A 147 10.13 4.50 -0.99
N ASP A 148 11.31 4.41 -1.62
CA ASP A 148 12.58 4.20 -0.93
C ASP A 148 13.01 5.38 -0.01
N ASN A 149 12.42 6.56 -0.21
CA ASN A 149 12.63 7.70 0.68
C ASN A 149 11.73 7.64 1.92
N TYR A 150 10.51 7.10 1.76
CA TYR A 150 9.44 7.14 2.76
C TYR A 150 9.26 5.81 3.51
N VAL A 151 9.81 4.70 3.02
CA VAL A 151 9.64 3.37 3.63
C VAL A 151 10.99 2.75 3.95
N ILE A 152 11.13 2.26 5.18
CA ILE A 152 12.28 1.49 5.65
C ILE A 152 11.80 0.07 5.98
N PHE A 153 12.26 -0.89 5.18
CA PHE A 153 12.02 -2.31 5.42
C PHE A 153 13.09 -2.87 6.36
N ILE A 154 12.66 -3.34 7.53
CA ILE A 154 13.54 -3.95 8.52
C ILE A 154 13.65 -5.45 8.26
N LYS A 155 14.88 -5.95 8.25
CA LYS A 155 15.24 -7.36 8.16
C LYS A 155 15.73 -7.86 9.51
N ASN A 156 15.65 -9.18 9.71
CA ASN A 156 16.15 -9.83 10.92
C ASN A 156 17.68 -9.76 11.07
N THR A 157 18.40 -9.48 9.98
CA THR A 157 19.85 -9.29 9.95
C THR A 157 20.27 -7.84 10.17
N ASP A 158 19.32 -6.90 10.24
CA ASP A 158 19.67 -5.48 10.34
C ASP A 158 20.22 -5.14 11.72
N ASN A 159 21.23 -4.28 11.73
CA ASN A 159 21.77 -3.72 12.96
C ASN A 159 20.94 -2.51 13.39
N VAL A 160 20.33 -2.58 14.57
CA VAL A 160 19.48 -1.52 15.12
C VAL A 160 20.16 -0.15 15.13
N LYS A 161 21.44 -0.07 15.52
CA LYS A 161 22.16 1.21 15.58
C LYS A 161 22.35 1.84 14.20
N ASN A 162 22.62 1.02 13.19
CA ASN A 162 22.76 1.50 11.81
C ASN A 162 21.43 2.04 11.28
N ILE A 163 20.34 1.31 11.48
CA ILE A 163 19.00 1.75 11.06
C ILE A 163 18.58 3.02 11.81
N HIS A 164 18.82 3.07 13.11
CA HIS A 164 18.57 4.26 13.93
C HIS A 164 19.28 5.49 13.34
N LYS A 165 20.58 5.38 13.03
CA LYS A 165 21.35 6.47 12.41
C LYS A 165 20.79 6.90 11.05
N ILE A 166 20.30 5.96 10.24
CA ILE A 166 19.66 6.27 8.95
C ILE A 166 18.37 7.07 9.17
N ILE A 167 17.53 6.64 10.11
CA ILE A 167 16.28 7.33 10.46
C ILE A 167 16.59 8.73 10.99
N GLU A 168 17.51 8.83 11.93
CA GLU A 168 17.97 10.09 12.51
C GLU A 168 18.47 11.05 11.42
N THR A 169 19.30 10.56 10.48
CA THR A 169 19.79 11.39 9.38
C THR A 169 18.64 11.89 8.50
N LYS A 170 17.66 11.05 8.18
CA LYS A 170 16.48 11.44 7.39
C LYS A 170 15.62 12.48 8.10
N ILE A 171 15.42 12.33 9.41
CA ILE A 171 14.64 13.25 10.23
C ILE A 171 15.37 14.59 10.38
N MET A 172 16.68 14.58 10.68
CA MET A 172 17.49 15.79 10.83
C MET A 172 17.64 16.56 9.52
N ALA A 173 17.62 15.87 8.38
CA ALA A 173 17.57 16.50 7.06
C ALA A 173 16.18 17.07 6.71
N ASN A 174 15.22 17.04 7.63
CA ASN A 174 13.86 17.56 7.49
C ASN A 174 13.09 17.00 6.26
N THR A 175 13.41 15.78 5.85
CA THR A 175 13.06 15.27 4.51
C THR A 175 12.36 13.92 4.53
N PRO A 176 11.58 13.62 5.58
CA PRO A 176 10.20 13.40 5.19
C PRO A 176 9.13 13.90 6.18
N ASP A 177 8.03 14.39 5.60
CA ASP A 177 6.79 14.73 6.30
C ASP A 177 6.10 13.48 6.87
N PHE A 178 6.48 12.29 6.40
CA PHE A 178 6.11 11.03 7.03
C PHE A 178 7.18 9.94 6.79
N LEU A 179 7.36 8.99 7.69
CA LEU A 179 8.25 7.85 7.49
C LEU A 179 7.55 6.58 7.96
N ILE A 180 7.64 5.53 7.16
CA ILE A 180 7.04 4.23 7.44
C ILE A 180 8.16 3.24 7.71
N ILE A 181 8.15 2.64 8.88
CA ILE A 181 9.05 1.53 9.22
C ILE A 181 8.22 0.27 9.22
N PHE A 182 8.59 -0.68 8.38
CA PHE A 182 7.86 -1.94 8.22
C PHE A 182 8.75 -3.13 8.55
N SER A 183 8.22 -4.08 9.29
CA SER A 183 8.87 -5.36 9.54
C SER A 183 7.84 -6.48 9.62
N CYS A 184 8.30 -7.71 9.39
CA CYS A 184 7.44 -8.89 9.46
C CYS A 184 8.20 -10.11 10.01
N GLY A 185 7.46 -11.06 10.59
CA GLY A 185 8.02 -12.31 11.10
C GLY A 185 9.14 -12.08 12.12
N SER A 186 10.30 -12.71 11.92
CA SER A 186 11.44 -12.61 12.84
C SER A 186 12.08 -11.21 12.89
N ALA A 187 11.86 -10.35 11.89
CA ALA A 187 12.38 -8.99 11.88
C ALA A 187 11.66 -8.05 12.88
N ILE A 188 10.50 -8.46 13.41
CA ILE A 188 9.72 -7.66 14.37
C ILE A 188 10.53 -7.35 15.63
N GLN A 189 11.34 -8.29 16.12
CA GLN A 189 12.17 -8.07 17.30
C GLN A 189 13.17 -6.93 17.09
N VAL A 190 13.72 -6.80 15.89
CA VAL A 190 14.61 -5.70 15.50
C VAL A 190 13.83 -4.39 15.50
N ALA A 191 12.64 -4.36 14.91
CA ALA A 191 11.78 -3.17 14.86
C ALA A 191 11.31 -2.71 16.25
N MET A 192 10.97 -3.64 17.16
CA MET A 192 10.60 -3.32 18.55
C MET A 192 11.76 -2.73 19.34
N THR A 193 12.98 -3.25 19.12
CA THR A 193 14.19 -2.69 19.73
C THR A 193 14.46 -1.29 19.17
N LEU A 194 14.36 -1.14 17.85
CA LEU A 194 14.50 0.15 17.18
C LEU A 194 13.49 1.19 17.68
N LYS A 195 12.22 0.82 17.84
CA LYS A 195 11.20 1.67 18.45
C LYS A 195 11.66 2.24 19.78
N SER A 196 12.19 1.38 20.66
CA SER A 196 12.64 1.81 21.99
C SER A 196 13.76 2.85 21.92
N GLU A 197 14.65 2.77 20.93
CA GLU A 197 15.69 3.78 20.69
C GLU A 197 15.12 5.06 20.08
N LEU A 198 14.22 4.97 19.09
CA LEU A 198 13.59 6.12 18.45
C LEU A 198 12.81 6.98 19.47
N PHE A 199 12.14 6.36 20.43
CA PHE A 199 11.39 7.08 21.47
C PHE A 199 12.28 7.82 22.48
N LYS A 200 13.59 7.58 22.47
CA LYS A 200 14.56 8.38 23.24
C LYS A 200 14.99 9.65 22.49
N MET A 201 14.70 9.75 21.20
CA MET A 201 15.06 10.91 20.39
C MET A 201 14.07 12.06 20.62
N GLN A 202 14.55 13.15 21.20
CA GLN A 202 13.75 14.34 21.47
C GLN A 202 13.05 14.89 20.21
N ILE A 203 13.73 14.90 19.07
CA ILE A 203 13.16 15.37 17.80
C ILE A 203 11.93 14.56 17.35
N ILE A 204 11.88 13.27 17.67
CA ILE A 204 10.73 12.42 17.35
C ILE A 204 9.58 12.76 18.30
N THR A 205 9.86 12.91 19.59
CA THR A 205 8.82 13.21 20.59
C THR A 205 8.22 14.60 20.45
N GLU A 206 8.97 15.56 19.90
CA GLU A 206 8.54 16.96 19.78
C GLU A 206 7.95 17.30 18.41
N ASN A 207 8.43 16.67 17.33
CA ASN A 207 8.07 17.08 15.97
C ASN A 207 7.34 15.99 15.18
N TYR A 208 7.13 14.80 15.73
CA TYR A 208 6.48 13.70 15.04
C TYR A 208 5.38 13.06 15.89
N THR A 209 4.25 12.79 15.25
CA THR A 209 3.23 11.87 15.78
C THR A 209 3.63 10.46 15.39
N VAL A 210 3.67 9.55 16.37
CA VAL A 210 4.02 8.15 16.16
C VAL A 210 2.78 7.28 16.27
N GLU A 211 2.43 6.59 15.19
CA GLU A 211 1.40 5.55 15.17
C GLU A 211 2.04 4.18 15.00
N ILE A 212 1.56 3.19 15.77
CA ILE A 212 2.06 1.83 15.69
C ILE A 212 0.88 0.91 15.38
N GLN A 213 1.08 0.03 14.41
CA GLN A 213 0.11 -0.99 14.05
C GLN A 213 0.77 -2.37 14.10
N GLU A 214 0.15 -3.27 14.84
CA GLU A 214 0.54 -4.68 14.93
C GLU A 214 -0.57 -5.50 14.26
N GLU A 215 -0.27 -6.06 13.10
CA GLU A 215 -1.23 -6.87 12.35
C GLU A 215 -0.81 -8.34 12.36
N GLY A 216 -1.65 -9.18 12.94
CA GLY A 216 -1.58 -10.63 12.77
C GLY A 216 -2.61 -11.06 11.73
N THR A 217 -2.19 -11.37 10.50
CA THR A 217 -3.08 -12.05 9.53
C THR A 217 -2.37 -13.24 8.90
N GLU A 218 -3.09 -14.37 8.82
CA GLU A 218 -2.73 -15.54 8.00
C GLU A 218 -1.30 -16.09 8.25
N GLY A 219 -0.82 -16.02 9.49
CA GLY A 219 0.43 -16.67 9.93
C GLY A 219 1.70 -15.82 9.80
N ILE A 220 1.62 -14.58 9.32
CA ILE A 220 2.75 -13.64 9.33
C ILE A 220 2.36 -12.40 10.13
N ASN A 221 2.97 -12.25 11.30
CA ASN A 221 2.87 -11.02 12.07
C ASN A 221 3.60 -9.90 11.34
N LYS A 222 3.01 -8.71 11.35
CA LYS A 222 3.56 -7.48 10.79
C LYS A 222 3.61 -6.41 11.87
N TYR A 223 4.61 -5.56 11.77
CA TYR A 223 4.83 -4.45 12.68
C TYR A 223 5.15 -3.20 11.87
N LEU A 224 4.28 -2.20 12.00
CA LEU A 224 4.35 -0.92 11.30
C LEU A 224 4.54 0.19 12.33
N ILE A 225 5.47 1.09 12.04
CA ILE A 225 5.62 2.37 12.74
C ILE A 225 5.46 3.46 11.71
N PHE A 226 4.47 4.32 11.88
CA PHE A 226 4.29 5.53 11.10
C PHE A 226 4.78 6.71 11.92
N LEU A 227 5.69 7.48 11.37
CA LEU A 227 6.09 8.78 11.89
C LEU A 227 5.46 9.83 10.98
N PHE A 228 4.61 10.70 11.51
CA PHE A 228 4.04 11.83 10.78
C PHE A 228 4.57 13.11 11.37
N LYS A 229 5.22 13.94 10.55
CA LYS A 229 5.74 15.22 11.01
C LYS A 229 4.56 16.10 11.41
N GLN A 230 4.63 16.66 12.61
CA GLN A 230 3.70 17.68 13.05
C GLN A 230 4.05 18.96 12.28
N GLU A 231 3.09 19.52 11.57
CA GLU A 231 3.22 20.90 11.12
C GLU A 231 3.30 21.75 12.38
N SER A 232 4.49 22.27 12.67
CA SER A 232 4.66 23.22 13.74
C SER A 232 3.79 24.44 13.39
N ASN A 233 2.98 24.92 14.34
CA ASN A 233 2.41 26.26 14.32
C ASN A 233 3.58 27.26 14.32
N LEU A 234 4.29 27.42 13.20
CA LEU A 234 5.40 28.35 13.01
C LEU A 234 4.92 29.82 12.95
N PHE A 235 3.69 30.09 13.38
CA PHE A 235 3.04 31.41 13.39
C PHE A 235 2.44 31.78 14.76
N GLU A 236 2.94 31.24 15.88
CA GLU A 236 2.54 31.71 17.23
C GLU A 236 3.50 32.72 17.88
N ASP A 237 4.54 33.18 17.18
CA ASP A 237 5.35 34.32 17.64
C ASP A 237 5.34 35.47 16.61
N LYS A 238 4.29 36.30 16.67
CA LYS A 238 4.34 37.72 16.27
C LYS A 238 3.44 38.59 17.14
#